data_AF-A0AA44ERX0-F1
#
_entry.id   AF-A0AA44ERX0-F1
#
_cell.length_a   1.000
_cell.length_b   1.000
_cell.length_c   1.000
_cell.angle_alpha   90.00
_cell.angle_beta   90.00
_cell.angle_gamma   90.00
#
_symmetry.space_group_name_H-M   'P 1'
#
loop_
_entity.id
_entity.type
_entity.pdbx_description
1 polymer ?
#
loop_
_entity_poly.entity_id
_entity_poly.type
_entity_poly.pdbx_seq_one_letter_code
_entity_poly.pdbx_strand_id
1 'polypeptide(L)'
;MNALLNRPQQHNTLNIYRTLPPHCIAFEVADRHSLPFIAPGEVVVIDTEDRTPRVGDIYVIEWTGGRRNVCQARHSAAAWQKAGSDPRWHVGSMRTTTPAEFEDWVAAANEAIGKGKGMVPQWCGGWAEGPFTLYHLESKLVGAVVGLYKPTKERRR
;
A
#
# COMPACT_ATOMS: atom_id res chain seq x y z
N MET A 1 -9.03 27.94 4.26
CA MET A 1 -10.06 27.09 3.63
C MET A 1 -9.35 25.91 3.00
N ASN A 2 -9.44 24.73 3.63
CA ASN A 2 -8.61 23.56 3.34
C ASN A 2 -9.18 22.78 2.15
N ALA A 3 -8.46 22.76 1.04
CA ALA A 3 -8.87 22.07 -0.19
C ALA A 3 -8.80 20.53 -0.12
N LEU A 4 -8.30 19.95 0.98
CA LEU A 4 -8.07 18.50 1.12
C LEU A 4 -9.09 17.76 2.01
N LEU A 5 -9.97 18.46 2.73
CA LEU A 5 -10.87 17.85 3.73
C LEU A 5 -11.98 16.97 3.14
N ASN A 6 -12.24 17.06 1.84
CA ASN A 6 -13.21 16.21 1.13
C ASN A 6 -12.59 15.70 -0.16
N ARG A 7 -11.58 14.85 -0.05
CA ARG A 7 -10.99 14.22 -1.23
C ARG A 7 -11.97 13.18 -1.79
N PRO A 8 -12.47 13.33 -3.03
CA PRO A 8 -13.14 12.23 -3.73
C PRO A 8 -12.15 11.06 -3.91
N GLN A 9 -12.67 9.84 -4.02
CA GLN A 9 -11.88 8.61 -4.24
C GLN A 9 -10.75 8.86 -5.26
N GLN A 10 -9.54 8.41 -4.96
CA GLN A 10 -8.41 8.53 -5.87
C GLN A 10 -8.70 7.78 -7.16
N HIS A 11 -8.92 8.53 -8.23
CA HIS A 11 -8.68 8.01 -9.58
C HIS A 11 -7.17 7.71 -9.66
N ASN A 12 -6.76 6.63 -10.34
CA ASN A 12 -5.42 6.02 -10.35
C ASN A 12 -4.23 6.91 -10.81
N THR A 13 -4.34 8.23 -10.70
CA THR A 13 -3.32 9.22 -11.05
C THR A 13 -2.76 9.85 -9.77
N LEU A 14 -1.49 9.60 -9.48
CA LEU A 14 -0.79 10.24 -8.36
C LEU A 14 -0.26 11.61 -8.79
N ASN A 15 -0.60 12.65 -8.02
CA ASN A 15 -0.07 13.99 -8.24
C ASN A 15 1.46 14.02 -8.01
N ILE A 16 2.18 14.87 -8.73
CA ILE A 16 3.61 15.09 -8.50
C ILE A 16 3.80 16.37 -7.69
N TYR A 17 4.38 16.23 -6.50
CA TYR A 17 4.69 17.35 -5.62
C TYR A 17 6.18 17.69 -5.66
N ARG A 18 6.50 18.99 -5.78
CA ARG A 18 7.88 19.51 -5.72
C ARG A 18 8.28 19.93 -4.31
N THR A 19 7.29 20.31 -3.51
CA THR A 19 7.39 20.63 -2.07
C THR A 19 6.32 19.83 -1.34
N LEU A 20 6.56 19.49 -0.07
CA LEU A 20 5.55 18.80 0.73
C LEU A 20 4.41 19.78 1.07
N PRO A 21 3.15 19.44 0.79
CA PRO A 21 2.02 20.22 1.28
C PRO A 21 1.98 20.24 2.81
N PRO A 22 1.28 21.21 3.43
CA PRO A 22 1.01 21.19 4.86
C PRO A 22 0.39 19.86 5.30
N HIS A 23 0.69 19.42 6.52
CA HIS A 23 0.19 18.17 7.12
C HIS A 23 0.60 16.88 6.40
N CYS A 24 1.42 17.00 5.35
CA CYS A 24 1.93 15.88 4.60
C CYS A 24 3.36 15.51 5.02
N ILE A 25 3.66 14.21 4.96
CA ILE A 25 5.01 13.67 5.16
C ILE A 25 5.48 12.93 3.91
N ALA A 26 6.79 12.80 3.76
CA ALA A 26 7.43 11.96 2.74
C ALA A 26 7.68 10.55 3.29
N PHE A 27 7.48 9.53 2.46
CA PHE A 27 7.84 8.16 2.78
C PHE A 27 8.48 7.48 1.56
N GLU A 28 9.70 6.97 1.73
CA GLU A 28 10.39 6.23 0.68
C GLU A 28 9.84 4.79 0.60
N VAL A 29 9.45 4.39 -0.60
CA VAL A 29 9.01 3.02 -0.88
C VAL A 29 10.24 2.17 -1.12
N ALA A 30 10.54 1.23 -0.22
CA ALA A 30 11.70 0.36 -0.33
C ALA A 30 11.40 -1.01 -0.99
N ASP A 31 10.12 -1.38 -1.07
CA ASP A 31 9.67 -2.69 -1.53
C ASP A 31 9.04 -2.67 -2.92
N ARG A 32 8.76 -3.86 -3.46
CA ARG A 32 8.19 -4.07 -4.80
C ARG A 32 6.70 -4.39 -4.78
N HIS A 33 6.00 -4.17 -3.65
CA HIS A 33 4.58 -4.51 -3.47
C HIS A 33 3.65 -3.46 -4.07
N SER A 34 4.18 -2.32 -4.48
CA SER A 34 3.42 -1.22 -5.08
C SER A 34 3.59 -1.10 -6.60
N LEU A 35 4.40 -1.98 -7.19
CA LEU A 35 4.54 -2.07 -8.64
C LEU A 35 3.19 -2.45 -9.30
N PRO A 36 2.92 -2.03 -10.54
CA PRO A 36 3.76 -1.17 -11.38
C PRO A 36 3.63 0.32 -11.05
N PHE A 37 2.77 0.71 -10.11
CA PHE A 37 2.36 2.10 -9.91
C PHE A 37 3.39 2.94 -9.16
N ILE A 38 4.08 2.34 -8.18
CA ILE A 38 5.10 3.00 -7.38
C ILE A 38 6.30 2.07 -7.26
N ALA A 39 7.45 2.53 -7.75
CA ALA A 39 8.67 1.74 -7.78
C ALA A 39 9.50 1.88 -6.48
N PRO A 40 10.33 0.88 -6.14
CA PRO A 40 11.34 1.05 -5.09
C PRO A 40 12.22 2.28 -5.35
N GLY A 41 12.47 3.07 -4.29
CA GLY A 41 13.20 4.33 -4.33
C GLY A 41 12.35 5.55 -4.70
N GLU A 42 11.09 5.37 -5.10
CA GLU A 42 10.16 6.50 -5.19
C GLU A 42 9.66 6.91 -3.80
N VAL A 43 9.38 8.20 -3.65
CA VAL A 43 8.92 8.78 -2.39
C VAL A 43 7.46 9.18 -2.56
N VAL A 44 6.58 8.64 -1.71
CA VAL A 44 5.17 9.02 -1.68
C VAL A 44 4.94 10.19 -0.72
N VAL A 45 3.97 11.02 -1.04
CA VAL A 45 3.45 12.07 -0.16
C VAL A 45 2.23 11.52 0.55
N ILE A 46 2.25 11.55 1.88
CA ILE A 46 1.18 11.04 2.74
C ILE A 46 0.52 12.22 3.42
N ASP A 47 -0.79 12.40 3.26
CA ASP A 47 -1.59 13.27 4.11
C ASP A 47 -1.91 12.54 5.42
N THR A 48 -1.35 13.03 6.53
CA THR A 48 -1.45 12.36 7.84
C THR A 48 -2.78 12.60 8.55
N GLU A 49 -3.57 13.58 8.09
CA GLU A 49 -4.90 13.88 8.64
C GLU A 49 -5.98 13.00 8.00
N ASP A 50 -5.76 12.52 6.77
CA ASP A 50 -6.71 11.62 6.10
C ASP A 50 -6.39 10.14 6.38
N ARG A 51 -7.08 9.58 7.36
CA ARG A 51 -6.99 8.15 7.72
C ARG A 51 -8.28 7.39 7.44
N THR A 52 -9.25 8.00 6.78
CA THR A 52 -10.56 7.38 6.53
C THR A 52 -10.44 6.37 5.39
N PRO A 53 -10.64 5.07 5.62
CA PRO A 53 -10.50 4.06 4.59
C PRO A 53 -11.55 4.24 3.49
N ARG A 54 -11.08 4.27 2.24
CA ARG A 54 -11.91 4.27 1.04
C ARG A 54 -11.42 3.17 0.12
N VAL A 55 -12.35 2.45 -0.51
CA VAL A 55 -11.99 1.37 -1.45
C VAL A 55 -11.15 1.95 -2.58
N GLY A 56 -10.07 1.26 -2.97
CA GLY A 56 -9.23 1.66 -4.09
C GLY A 56 -8.20 2.75 -3.76
N ASP A 57 -8.39 3.52 -2.69
CA ASP A 57 -7.42 4.52 -2.24
C ASP A 57 -6.16 3.86 -1.70
N ILE A 58 -5.05 4.59 -1.83
CA ILE A 58 -3.72 4.15 -1.46
C ILE A 58 -3.36 4.80 -0.13
N TYR A 59 -2.80 4.02 0.79
CA TYR A 59 -2.40 4.46 2.12
C TYR A 59 -1.01 3.97 2.46
N VAL A 60 -0.42 4.57 3.49
CA VAL A 60 0.65 3.91 4.24
C VAL A 60 0.08 3.35 5.53
N ILE A 61 0.28 2.05 5.74
CA ILE A 61 -0.12 1.34 6.95
C ILE A 61 1.10 1.11 7.84
N GLU A 62 0.92 1.22 9.16
CA GLU A 62 1.93 0.85 10.15
C GLU A 62 1.50 -0.43 10.89
N TRP A 63 2.37 -1.43 10.86
CA TRP A 63 2.16 -2.73 11.50
C TRP A 63 2.57 -2.73 12.96
N THR A 64 2.07 -3.72 13.69
CA THR A 64 2.57 -4.01 15.05
C THR A 64 4.05 -4.38 14.95
N GLY A 65 4.93 -3.51 15.47
CA GLY A 65 6.38 -3.59 15.29
C GLY A 65 6.98 -2.39 14.53
N GLY A 66 6.15 -1.43 14.08
CA GLY A 66 6.59 -0.15 13.51
C GLY A 66 6.99 -0.22 12.03
N ARG A 67 6.95 -1.42 11.42
CA ARG A 67 7.15 -1.56 9.97
C ARG A 67 6.02 -0.86 9.23
N ARG A 68 6.35 -0.13 8.17
CA ARG A 68 5.38 0.55 7.30
C ARG A 68 5.42 0.01 5.89
N ASN A 69 4.25 -0.08 5.25
CA ASN A 69 4.12 -0.45 3.85
C ASN A 69 3.08 0.43 3.16
N VAL A 70 3.24 0.62 1.86
CA VAL A 70 2.18 1.16 1.02
C VAL A 70 1.17 0.04 0.73
N CYS A 71 -0.12 0.36 0.81
CA CYS A 71 -1.20 -0.59 0.57
C CYS A 71 -2.42 0.07 -0.06
N GLN A 72 -3.29 -0.73 -0.66
CA GLN A 72 -4.60 -0.31 -1.13
C GLN A 72 -5.69 -0.88 -0.22
N ALA A 73 -6.65 -0.05 0.19
CA ALA A 73 -7.80 -0.49 0.98
C ALA A 73 -8.90 -1.07 0.07
N ARG A 74 -9.53 -2.16 0.52
CA ARG A 74 -10.62 -2.85 -0.19
C ARG A 74 -11.63 -3.37 0.82
N HIS A 75 -12.89 -3.52 0.41
CA HIS A 75 -13.82 -4.32 1.20
C HIS A 75 -13.43 -5.80 1.15
N SER A 76 -13.62 -6.49 2.27
CA SER A 76 -13.47 -7.94 2.33
C SER A 76 -14.47 -8.63 1.41
N ALA A 77 -14.12 -9.82 0.92
CA ALA A 77 -15.02 -10.68 0.16
C ALA A 77 -16.32 -10.98 0.92
N ALA A 78 -17.39 -11.31 0.18
CA ALA A 78 -18.74 -11.52 0.72
C ALA A 78 -18.79 -12.54 1.88
N ALA A 79 -17.95 -13.57 1.87
CA ALA A 79 -17.86 -14.56 2.94
C ALA A 79 -17.48 -13.95 4.31
N TRP A 80 -16.80 -12.81 4.31
CA TRP A 80 -16.41 -12.07 5.51
C TRP A 80 -17.37 -10.93 5.85
N GLN A 81 -18.36 -10.68 5.01
CA GLN A 81 -19.39 -9.68 5.25
C GLN A 81 -20.59 -10.35 5.93
N LYS A 82 -20.96 -9.88 7.11
CA LYS A 82 -22.18 -10.33 7.80
C LYS A 82 -23.30 -9.34 7.52
N ALA A 83 -24.46 -9.85 7.11
CA ALA A 83 -25.63 -9.00 6.87
C ALA A 83 -25.99 -8.20 8.14
N GLY A 84 -26.25 -6.90 7.97
CA GLY A 84 -26.56 -5.98 9.08
C GLY A 84 -25.38 -5.61 9.98
N SER A 85 -24.14 -5.96 9.62
CA SER A 85 -22.92 -5.53 10.32
C SER A 85 -22.15 -4.48 9.53
N ASP A 86 -21.26 -3.75 10.21
CA ASP A 86 -20.35 -2.82 9.55
C ASP A 86 -19.46 -3.51 8.52
N PRO A 87 -19.12 -2.83 7.40
CA PRO A 87 -18.26 -3.40 6.38
C PRO A 87 -16.91 -3.84 6.93
N ARG A 88 -16.50 -5.04 6.54
CA ARG A 88 -15.14 -5.53 6.80
C ARG A 88 -14.19 -5.08 5.70
N TRP A 89 -12.96 -4.81 6.11
CA TRP A 89 -11.90 -4.28 5.26
C TRP A 89 -10.73 -5.25 5.14
N HIS A 90 -10.09 -5.25 3.98
CA HIS A 90 -8.73 -5.76 3.80
C HIS A 90 -7.86 -4.64 3.25
N VAL A 91 -6.57 -4.72 3.57
CA VAL A 91 -5.55 -3.98 2.82
C VAL A 91 -4.69 -4.97 2.07
N GLY A 92 -4.13 -4.56 0.95
CA GLY A 92 -3.19 -5.41 0.23
C GLY A 92 -2.22 -4.62 -0.62
N SER A 93 -1.20 -5.33 -1.08
CA SER A 93 -0.29 -4.86 -2.11
C SER A 93 -1.04 -4.48 -3.38
N MET A 94 -0.52 -3.50 -4.10
CA MET A 94 -0.99 -3.14 -5.44
C MET A 94 -0.32 -3.97 -6.53
N ARG A 95 0.62 -4.85 -6.15
CA ARG A 95 1.34 -5.71 -7.08
C ARG A 95 0.39 -6.57 -7.89
N THR A 96 0.50 -6.43 -9.20
CA THR A 96 -0.04 -7.36 -10.17
C THR A 96 1.04 -8.34 -10.55
N THR A 97 0.73 -9.64 -10.57
CA THR A 97 1.63 -10.67 -11.09
C THR A 97 1.07 -11.33 -12.33
N THR A 98 1.96 -11.63 -13.26
CA THR A 98 1.67 -12.50 -14.39
C THR A 98 1.58 -13.96 -13.94
N PRO A 99 0.85 -14.82 -14.68
CA PRO A 99 0.86 -16.27 -14.43
C PRO A 99 2.29 -16.86 -14.43
N ALA A 100 3.15 -16.41 -15.35
CA ALA A 100 4.54 -16.84 -15.44
C ALA A 100 5.34 -16.51 -14.17
N GLU A 101 5.21 -15.29 -13.63
CA GLU A 101 5.86 -14.92 -12.36
C GLU A 101 5.41 -15.81 -11.18
N PHE A 102 4.15 -16.25 -11.19
CA PHE A 102 3.63 -17.17 -10.19
C PHE A 102 4.21 -18.58 -10.36
N GLU A 103 4.23 -19.10 -11.58
CA GLU A 103 4.84 -20.40 -11.90
C GLU A 103 6.32 -20.46 -11.54
N ASP A 104 7.08 -19.41 -11.85
CA ASP A 104 8.50 -19.27 -11.50
C ASP A 104 8.70 -19.33 -9.97
N TRP A 105 7.84 -18.63 -9.22
CA TRP A 105 7.90 -18.68 -7.75
C TRP A 105 7.54 -20.07 -7.22
N VAL A 106 6.50 -20.72 -7.74
CA VAL A 106 6.12 -22.08 -7.34
C VAL A 106 7.28 -23.06 -7.58
N ALA A 107 7.94 -22.97 -8.74
CA ALA A 107 9.10 -23.78 -9.06
C ALA A 107 10.25 -23.53 -8.06
N ALA A 108 10.59 -22.27 -7.79
CA ALA A 108 11.64 -21.91 -6.84
C ALA A 108 11.32 -22.36 -5.39
N ALA A 109 10.05 -22.24 -4.97
CA ALA A 109 9.59 -22.67 -3.66
C ALA A 109 9.69 -24.20 -3.51
N ASN A 110 9.23 -24.95 -4.51
CA ASN A 110 9.33 -26.41 -4.53
C ASN A 110 10.80 -26.87 -4.52
N GLU A 111 11.69 -26.19 -5.26
CA GLU A 111 13.12 -26.49 -5.22
C GLU A 111 13.72 -26.24 -3.82
N ALA A 112 13.40 -25.12 -3.18
CA ALA A 112 13.90 -24.78 -1.86
C ALA A 112 13.46 -25.78 -0.78
N ILE A 113 12.19 -26.24 -0.85
CA ILE A 113 11.64 -27.28 0.01
C ILE A 113 12.34 -28.62 -0.27
N GLY A 114 12.40 -29.05 -1.53
CA GLY A 114 12.97 -30.34 -1.93
C GLY A 114 14.47 -30.48 -1.65
N LYS A 115 15.22 -29.37 -1.68
CA LYS A 115 16.66 -29.36 -1.38
C LYS A 115 16.98 -29.09 0.10
N GLY A 116 15.97 -29.01 0.98
CA GLY A 116 16.16 -28.76 2.41
C GLY A 116 16.85 -27.41 2.71
N LYS A 117 16.73 -26.42 1.82
CA LYS A 117 17.46 -25.13 1.91
C LYS A 117 16.96 -24.21 3.03
N GLY A 118 16.02 -24.64 3.87
CA GLY A 118 15.55 -23.95 5.07
C GLY A 118 14.83 -22.61 4.85
N MET A 119 14.99 -21.97 3.69
CA MET A 119 14.42 -20.67 3.35
C MET A 119 13.61 -20.79 2.06
N VAL A 120 12.29 -20.86 2.21
CA VAL A 120 11.37 -20.78 1.07
C VAL A 120 11.31 -19.31 0.62
N PRO A 121 11.47 -19.00 -0.68
CA PRO A 121 11.34 -17.64 -1.17
C PRO A 121 9.95 -17.10 -0.83
N GLN A 122 9.89 -15.91 -0.21
CA GLN A 122 8.63 -15.25 0.07
C GLN A 122 7.93 -14.89 -1.25
N TRP A 123 6.63 -15.19 -1.37
CA TRP A 123 5.84 -14.72 -2.50
C TRP A 123 5.77 -13.19 -2.46
N CYS A 124 6.49 -12.55 -3.37
CA CYS A 124 6.45 -11.09 -3.53
C CYS A 124 5.23 -10.61 -4.30
N GLY A 125 4.49 -11.55 -4.93
CA GLY A 125 3.45 -11.26 -5.91
C GLY A 125 2.16 -10.65 -5.39
N GLY A 126 1.99 -10.68 -4.08
CA GLY A 126 1.06 -9.80 -3.40
C GLY A 126 0.78 -10.27 -1.99
N TRP A 127 0.50 -9.33 -1.09
CA TRP A 127 0.03 -9.61 0.26
C TRP A 127 -1.36 -9.00 0.43
N ALA A 128 -2.17 -9.62 1.28
CA ALA A 128 -3.43 -9.08 1.72
C ALA A 128 -3.61 -9.41 3.20
N GLU A 129 -4.10 -8.47 3.98
CA GLU A 129 -4.30 -8.60 5.42
C GLU A 129 -5.71 -8.10 5.77
N GLY A 130 -6.34 -8.78 6.73
CA GLY A 130 -7.69 -8.52 7.19
C GLY A 130 -8.35 -9.82 7.68
N PRO A 131 -9.66 -9.81 8.01
CA PRO A 131 -10.56 -8.66 7.95
C PRO A 131 -10.40 -7.68 9.12
N PHE A 132 -10.40 -6.39 8.83
CA PHE A 132 -10.42 -5.31 9.81
C PHE A 132 -11.82 -4.73 10.00
N THR A 133 -12.11 -4.18 11.18
CA THR A 133 -13.15 -3.17 11.35
C THR A 133 -12.67 -1.83 10.76
N LEU A 134 -13.60 -0.92 10.47
CA LEU A 134 -13.27 0.44 10.04
C LEU A 134 -12.31 1.13 11.02
N TYR A 135 -12.70 1.19 12.30
CA TYR A 135 -11.91 1.83 13.36
C TYR A 135 -10.52 1.22 13.53
N HIS A 136 -10.40 -0.12 13.45
CA HIS A 136 -9.10 -0.76 13.57
C HIS A 136 -8.20 -0.40 12.39
N LEU A 137 -8.75 -0.39 11.16
CA LEU A 137 -7.99 0.02 10.00
C LEU A 137 -7.56 1.49 10.11
N GLU A 138 -8.47 2.41 10.46
CA GLU A 138 -8.16 3.83 10.71
C GLU A 138 -6.99 4.01 11.69
N SER A 139 -6.97 3.21 12.77
CA SER A 139 -5.90 3.27 13.77
C SER A 139 -4.52 2.82 13.26
N LYS A 140 -4.50 2.01 12.19
CA LYS A 140 -3.27 1.48 11.57
C LYS A 140 -2.77 2.33 10.40
N LEU A 141 -3.65 3.14 9.81
CA LEU A 141 -3.27 4.02 8.71
C LEU A 141 -2.48 5.21 9.22
N VAL A 142 -1.27 5.38 8.68
CA VAL A 142 -0.46 6.59 8.88
C VAL A 142 -1.14 7.78 8.20
N GLY A 143 -1.70 7.52 7.01
CA GLY A 143 -2.43 8.50 6.20
C GLY A 143 -2.61 8.07 4.75
N ALA A 144 -3.39 8.83 4.00
CA ALA A 144 -3.66 8.62 2.58
C ALA A 144 -2.46 9.07 1.73
N VAL A 145 -2.10 8.27 0.72
CA VAL A 145 -1.09 8.64 -0.27
C VAL A 145 -1.70 9.62 -1.27
N VAL A 146 -1.28 10.88 -1.23
CA VAL A 146 -1.84 11.94 -2.08
C VAL A 146 -1.04 12.17 -3.36
N GLY A 147 0.18 11.64 -3.46
CA GLY A 147 1.02 11.78 -4.65
C GLY A 147 2.43 11.21 -4.49
N LEU A 148 3.28 11.56 -5.43
CA LEU A 148 4.73 11.30 -5.40
C LEU A 148 5.49 12.59 -5.17
N TYR A 149 6.53 12.52 -4.35
CA TYR A 149 7.46 13.61 -4.10
C TYR A 149 8.63 13.52 -5.08
N LYS A 150 8.78 14.54 -5.92
CA LYS A 150 9.89 14.67 -6.87
C LYS A 150 10.49 16.08 -6.74
N PRO A 151 11.38 16.33 -5.77
CA PRO A 151 11.97 17.65 -5.59
C PRO A 151 12.72 18.08 -6.85
N THR A 152 12.68 19.37 -7.17
CA THR A 152 13.50 19.93 -8.23
C THR A 152 14.95 19.77 -7.81
N LYS A 153 15.75 18.97 -8.53
CA LYS A 153 17.19 18.88 -8.24
C LYS A 153 17.79 20.27 -8.43
N GLU A 154 18.28 20.89 -7.36
CA GLU A 154 19.24 21.97 -7.53
C GLU A 154 20.46 21.39 -8.22
N ARG A 155 20.74 21.90 -9.42
CA ARG A 155 21.91 21.56 -10.20
C ARG A 155 23.11 22.06 -9.38
N ARG A 156 23.76 21.18 -8.61
CA ARG A 156 25.06 21.50 -8.00
C ARG A 156 25.98 21.90 -9.15
N ARG A 157 26.33 23.19 -9.19
CA ARG A 157 27.41 23.71 -10.03
C ARG A 157 28.75 23.32 -9.42
#